data_AF-A0A448NR60-F1
#
_entry.id   AF-A0A448NR60-F1
#
_cell.length_a   1.000
_cell.length_b   1.000
_cell.length_c   1.000
_cell.angle_alpha   90.00
_cell.angle_beta   90.00
_cell.angle_gamma   90.00
#
_symmetry.space_group_name_H-M   'P 1'
#
loop_
_entity.id
_entity.type
_entity.pdbx_description
1 polymer ?
#
loop_
_entity_poly.entity_id
_entity_poly.type
_entity_poly.pdbx_seq_one_letter_code
_entity_poly.pdbx_strand_id
1 'polypeptide(L)' 'MENLIVYPENQKQLSILKSLLEEMKIRFKSEQKEMVRINISNQAKNSILKGLVDAEKGNLVSEKEANQFFEDVINQMD' A
#
# COMPACT_ATOMS: atom_id res chain seq x y z
N MET A 1 8.88 -34.55 -2.66
CA MET A 1 7.77 -33.83 -3.31
C MET A 1 8.35 -32.60 -3.96
N GLU A 2 8.11 -32.43 -5.26
CA GLU A 2 8.55 -31.26 -6.00
C GLU A 2 7.43 -30.22 -6.01
N ASN A 3 7.78 -28.95 -5.81
CA ASN A 3 6.84 -27.84 -5.77
C ASN A 3 7.03 -26.98 -7.03
N LEU A 4 5.93 -26.66 -7.70
CA LEU A 4 5.90 -25.70 -8.81
C LEU A 4 5.39 -24.36 -8.29
N ILE A 5 6.19 -23.30 -8.45
CA ILE A 5 5.80 -21.92 -8.19
C ILE A 5 5.69 -21.20 -9.53
N VAL A 6 4.53 -20.60 -9.80
CA VAL A 6 4.25 -19.93 -11.07
C VAL A 6 4.05 -18.44 -10.85
N TYR A 7 4.75 -17.62 -11.63
CA TYR A 7 4.65 -16.15 -11.62
C TYR A 7 4.10 -15.67 -12.96
N PRO A 8 2.78 -15.45 -13.09
CA PRO A 8 2.21 -14.88 -14.31
C PRO A 8 2.64 -13.41 -14.46
N GLU A 9 3.07 -13.03 -15.66
CA GLU A 9 3.55 -11.67 -15.97
C GLU A 9 2.41 -10.66 -16.11
N ASN A 10 1.19 -11.14 -16.34
CA ASN A 10 0.00 -10.31 -16.52
C ASN A 10 -1.29 -11.03 -16.13
N GLN A 11 -2.38 -10.27 -16.02
CA GLN A 11 -3.70 -10.78 -15.62
C GLN A 11 -4.26 -11.82 -16.61
N LYS A 12 -3.95 -11.71 -17.91
CA LYS A 12 -4.41 -12.66 -18.92
C LYS A 12 -3.75 -14.04 -18.72
N GLN A 13 -2.43 -14.08 -18.48
CA GLN A 13 -1.72 -15.32 -18.15
C GLN A 13 -2.26 -15.95 -16.86
N LEU A 14 -2.49 -15.15 -15.81
CA LEU A 14 -3.08 -15.64 -14.56
C LEU A 14 -4.46 -16.27 -14.78
N SER A 15 -5.33 -15.60 -15.56
CA SER A 15 -6.67 -16.10 -15.85
C SER A 15 -6.64 -17.43 -16.60
N ILE A 16 -5.81 -17.54 -17.64
CA ILE A 16 -5.68 -18.78 -18.42
C ILE A 16 -5.16 -19.92 -17.54
N LEU A 17 -4.15 -19.65 -16.71
CA LEU A 17 -3.58 -20.63 -15.80
C LEU A 17 -4.62 -21.16 -14.80
N LYS A 18 -5.43 -20.28 -14.21
CA LYS A 18 -6.49 -20.68 -13.28
C LYS A 18 -7.50 -21.61 -13.95
N SER A 19 -8.00 -21.23 -15.13
CA SER A 19 -8.97 -22.06 -15.87
C SER A 19 -8.41 -23.43 -16.24
N LEU A 20 -7.13 -23.50 -16.65
CA LEU A 20 -6.47 -24.77 -16.92
C LEU A 20 -6.37 -25.65 -15.67
N LEU A 21 -5.93 -25.09 -14.55
CA LEU A 21 -5.79 -25.84 -13.29
C LEU A 21 -7.14 -26.33 -12.76
N GLU A 22 -8.20 -25.52 -12.91
CA GLU A 22 -9.57 -25.89 -12.57
C GLU A 22 -10.08 -27.06 -13.41
N GLU A 23 -9.89 -27.01 -14.74
CA GLU A 23 -10.27 -28.09 -15.66
C GLU A 23 -9.55 -29.41 -15.31
N MET A 24 -8.26 -29.31 -14.93
CA MET A 24 -7.46 -30.44 -14.48
C MET A 24 -7.79 -30.91 -13.05
N LYS A 25 -8.72 -30.23 -12.35
CA LYS A 25 -9.09 -30.48 -10.94
C LYS A 25 -7.90 -30.40 -9.98
N ILE A 26 -6.88 -29.60 -10.33
CA ILE A 26 -5.72 -29.34 -9.48
C ILE A 26 -6.09 -28.26 -8.48
N ARG A 27 -5.90 -28.54 -7.19
CA ARG A 27 -6.09 -27.53 -6.14
C ARG A 27 -4.89 -26.59 -6.12
N PHE A 28 -5.14 -25.29 -6.25
CA PHE A 28 -4.11 -24.26 -6.15
C PHE A 28 -4.52 -23.20 -5.12
N LYS A 29 -3.52 -22.48 -4.62
CA LYS A 29 -3.70 -21.26 -3.81
C LYS A 29 -2.98 -20.13 -4.53
N SER A 30 -3.61 -18.95 -4.53
CA SER A 30 -2.98 -17.73 -5.01
C SER A 30 -2.73 -16.86 -3.80
N GLU A 31 -1.47 -16.58 -3.51
CA GLU A 31 -1.10 -15.52 -2.59
C GLU A 31 -1.29 -14.19 -3.33
N GLN A 32 -2.53 -13.70 -3.33
CA GLN A 32 -2.70 -12.28 -3.60
C GLN A 32 -2.03 -11.56 -2.43
N LYS A 33 -0.98 -10.78 -2.72
CA LYS A 33 -0.59 -9.70 -1.80
C LYS A 33 -1.82 -8.83 -1.63
N GLU A 34 -2.55 -9.06 -0.55
CA GLU A 34 -3.64 -8.22 -0.13
C GLU A 34 -3.07 -6.80 -0.13
N MET A 35 -3.57 -5.94 -1.02
CA MET A 35 -3.28 -4.52 -0.88
C MET A 35 -3.82 -4.15 0.49
N VAL A 36 -2.91 -3.85 1.42
CA VAL A 36 -3.27 -3.39 2.76
C VAL A 36 -4.05 -2.10 2.58
N ARG A 37 -5.38 -2.21 2.64
CA ARG A 37 -6.27 -1.04 2.62
C ARG A 37 -6.24 -0.46 4.02
N ILE A 38 -5.45 0.60 4.20
CA ILE A 38 -5.43 1.36 5.46
C ILE A 38 -6.69 2.23 5.48
N ASN A 39 -7.60 1.95 6.41
CA ASN A 39 -8.72 2.84 6.69
C ASN A 39 -8.20 4.03 7.49
N ILE A 40 -8.08 5.18 6.83
CA ILE A 40 -7.70 6.44 7.46
C ILE A 40 -8.94 7.30 7.72
N SER A 41 -8.90 8.12 8.78
CA SER A 41 -9.96 9.10 9.04
C SER A 41 -10.02 10.16 7.94
N ASN A 42 -11.17 10.82 7.77
CA ASN A 42 -11.31 11.93 6.83
C ASN A 42 -10.33 13.07 7.13
N GLN A 43 -10.02 13.30 8.41
CA GLN A 43 -9.05 14.32 8.84
C GLN A 43 -7.63 13.96 8.40
N ALA A 44 -7.22 12.70 8.56
CA ALA A 44 -5.92 12.22 8.10
C ALA A 44 -5.81 12.33 6.56
N LYS A 45 -6.87 11.92 5.84
CA LYS A 45 -6.94 12.05 4.39
C LYS A 45 -6.76 13.49 3.92
N ASN A 46 -7.47 14.44 4.54
CA ASN A 46 -7.38 15.86 4.18
C ASN A 46 -5.99 16.43 4.49
N SER A 47 -5.37 16.02 5.59
CA SER A 47 -4.03 16.48 5.97
C SER A 47 -2.96 16.02 4.98
N ILE A 48 -3.04 14.76 4.53
CA ILE A 48 -2.15 14.21 3.50
C ILE A 48 -2.32 14.98 2.18
N LEU A 49 -3.55 15.18 1.72
CA LEU A 49 -3.83 15.92 0.49
C LEU A 49 -3.32 17.35 0.54
N LYS A 50 -3.50 18.03 1.68
CA LYS A 50 -2.96 19.37 1.89
C LYS A 50 -1.43 19.38 1.80
N GLY A 51 -0.75 18.43 2.44
CA GLY A 51 0.70 18.31 2.37
C GLY A 51 1.25 18.13 0.95
N LEU A 52 0.53 17.39 0.10
CA LEU A 52 0.89 17.25 -1.32
C LEU A 52 0.80 18.59 -2.06
N VAL A 53 -0.28 19.36 -1.85
CA VAL A 53 -0.45 20.69 -2.46
C VAL A 53 0.60 21.68 -1.97
N ASP A 54 0.94 21.65 -0.68
CA ASP A 54 1.97 22.51 -0.09
C ASP A 54 3.36 22.17 -0.66
N ALA A 55 3.66 20.89 -0.89
CA ALA A 55 4.88 20.45 -1.56
C ALA A 55 4.98 20.92 -3.01
N GLU A 56 3.89 20.84 -3.79
CA GLU A 56 3.85 21.36 -5.17
C GLU A 56 4.08 22.87 -5.23
N LYS A 57 3.62 23.61 -4.22
CA LYS A 57 3.81 25.06 -4.10
C LYS A 57 5.16 25.47 -3.52
N GLY A 58 5.99 24.51 -3.10
CA GLY A 58 7.26 24.76 -2.42
C GLY A 58 7.11 25.28 -0.98
N ASN A 59 5.91 25.16 -0.39
CA ASN A 59 5.64 25.50 1.01
C ASN A 59 6.11 24.35 1.91
N LEU A 60 7.44 24.18 1.99
CA LEU A 60 8.08 23.11 2.74
C LEU A 60 8.81 23.68 3.95
N VAL A 61 8.89 22.87 5.01
CA VAL A 61 9.76 23.13 6.16
C VAL A 61 10.95 22.19 6.11
N SER A 62 12.04 22.57 6.77
CA SER A 62 13.18 21.68 6.92
C SER A 62 12.84 20.48 7.80
N GLU A 63 13.59 19.39 7.65
CA GLU A 63 13.45 18.19 8.48
C GLU A 63 13.56 18.52 9.98
N LYS A 64 14.48 19.43 10.34
CA LYS A 64 14.66 19.86 11.72
C LYS A 64 13.41 20.53 12.29
N GLU A 65 12.78 21.41 11.53
CA GLU A 65 11.56 22.11 11.94
C GLU A 65 10.37 21.15 12.02
N ALA A 66 10.25 20.21 11.08
CA ALA A 66 9.23 19.18 11.14
C ALA A 66 9.37 18.32 12.40
N ASN A 67 10.58 17.87 12.71
CA ASN A 67 10.86 17.08 13.91
C ASN A 67 10.55 17.86 15.19
N GLN A 68 10.94 19.13 15.28
CA GLN A 68 10.60 19.98 16.42
C GLN A 68 9.10 20.12 16.60
N PHE A 69 8.35 20.33 15.52
CA PHE A 69 6.89 20.39 15.58
C PHE A 69 6.26 19.11 16.13
N PHE A 70 6.76 17.94 15.72
CA PHE A 70 6.26 16.67 16.26
C PHE A 70 6.54 16.51 17.75
N GLU A 71 7.77 16.82 18.19
CA GLU A 71 8.15 16.77 19.61
C GLU A 71 7.31 17.74 20.45
N ASP A 72 7.09 18.97 19.98
CA ASP A 72 6.27 19.97 20.67
C ASP A 72 4.82 19.50 20.85
N VAL A 73 4.24 18.85 19.84
CA VAL A 73 2.89 18.29 19.92
C VAL A 73 2.83 17.14 20.92
N ILE A 74 3.82 16.25 20.92
CA ILE A 74 3.88 15.12 21.88
C ILE A 74 3.97 15.65 23.31
N ASN A 75 4.86 16.60 23.57
CA ASN A 75 5.06 17.17 24.91
C ASN A 75 3.86 17.98 25.43
N GLN A 76 2.95 18.43 24.56
CA GLN A 76 1.70 19.12 24.96
C GLN A 76 0.56 18.15 25.31
N MET A 77 0.70 16.86 24.98
CA MET A 77 -0.30 15.84 25.27
C MET A 77 -0.05 15.13 26.61
N ASP A 78 1.15 15.28 27.19
CA ASP A 78 1.54 14.83 28.53
C ASP A 78 1.20 15.86 29.62
#